data_AF-A0A6A5U1K3-F1
#
_entry.id   AF-A0A6A5U1K3-F1
#
_cell.length_a   1.000
_cell.length_b   1.000
_cell.length_c   1.000
_cell.angle_alpha   90.00
_cell.angle_beta   90.00
_cell.angle_gamma   90.00
#
_symmetry.space_group_name_H-M   'P 1'
#
loop_
_entity.id
_entity.type
_entity.pdbx_description
1 polymer ?
#
loop_
_entity_poly.entity_id
_entity_poly.type
_entity_poly.pdbx_seq_one_letter_code
_entity_poly.pdbx_strand_id
1 'polypeptide(L)'
;MADSNNLPIRAKRTLPEVTEPASTKDARTEAHRPTHKQRHLDAIYKNWGDVKPLLPNRIAPRAQIDGKRAMSFAPNQRVLEPAQWSANLLNSLHKLSEVTKGAFDDAVSGLDAEVRDRRLFKFDQEDRMTREVLPKDVKEVIHKLRKEGYKPPVQVQEEKKD
;
A
#
# COMPACT_ATOMS: atom_id res chain seq x y z
N MET A 1 62.41 -29.76 44.27
CA MET A 1 63.37 -28.77 43.72
C MET A 1 62.60 -27.95 42.70
N ALA A 2 62.51 -26.64 42.94
CA ALA A 2 61.81 -25.68 42.10
C ALA A 2 62.78 -25.13 41.06
N ASP A 3 62.34 -25.02 39.81
CA ASP A 3 62.90 -24.19 38.75
C ASP A 3 61.96 -24.31 37.54
N SER A 4 61.72 -23.33 36.67
CA SER A 4 61.83 -21.89 36.67
C SER A 4 61.14 -21.48 35.35
N ASN A 5 60.54 -20.30 35.35
CA ASN A 5 59.84 -19.65 34.24
C ASN A 5 60.43 -19.86 32.84
N ASN A 6 59.56 -20.07 31.84
CA ASN A 6 59.76 -19.45 30.53
C ASN A 6 58.46 -19.38 29.71
N LEU A 7 57.71 -18.29 29.88
CA LEU A 7 56.67 -17.88 28.95
C LEU A 7 57.31 -17.09 27.80
N PRO A 8 57.14 -17.48 26.52
CA PRO A 8 57.53 -16.61 25.42
C PRO A 8 56.50 -15.48 25.24
N ILE A 9 56.94 -14.26 25.58
CA ILE A 9 56.30 -12.99 25.27
C ILE A 9 56.22 -12.85 23.74
N ARG A 10 55.04 -13.05 23.15
CA ARG A 10 54.80 -12.72 21.73
C ARG A 10 54.23 -11.31 21.63
N ALA A 11 55.12 -10.32 21.72
CA ALA A 11 54.85 -8.98 21.24
C ALA A 11 54.94 -8.99 19.70
N LYS A 12 53.87 -8.57 19.04
CA LYS A 12 53.87 -7.69 17.85
C LYS A 12 52.42 -7.40 17.46
N ARG A 13 51.96 -6.29 18.01
CA ARG A 13 50.72 -5.60 17.66
C ARG A 13 51.06 -4.81 16.39
N THR A 14 50.71 -5.36 15.23
CA THR A 14 50.79 -4.64 13.96
C THR A 14 49.36 -4.29 13.56
N LEU A 15 48.98 -3.04 13.82
CA LEU A 15 47.79 -2.41 13.25
C LEU A 15 48.05 -2.22 11.75
N PRO A 16 47.21 -2.76 10.84
CA PRO A 16 47.19 -2.27 9.47
C PRO A 16 46.52 -0.89 9.42
N GLU A 17 47.11 -0.05 8.60
CA GLU A 17 46.83 1.35 8.34
C GLU A 17 45.35 1.69 8.16
N VAL A 18 45.03 2.90 8.60
CA VAL A 18 43.89 3.71 8.17
C VAL A 18 44.01 3.91 6.66
N THR A 19 43.32 3.10 5.86
CA THR A 19 43.05 3.46 4.47
C THR A 19 41.88 4.44 4.48
N GLU A 20 42.17 5.67 4.11
CA GLU A 20 41.21 6.73 3.86
C GLU A 20 40.07 6.26 2.93
N PRO A 21 38.85 6.79 3.09
CA PRO A 21 37.72 6.40 2.27
C PRO A 21 37.97 6.78 0.81
N ALA A 22 37.96 5.77 -0.06
CA ALA A 22 37.95 5.96 -1.49
C ALA A 22 36.74 6.82 -1.89
N SER A 23 37.05 8.07 -2.27
CA SER A 23 36.46 8.82 -3.38
C SER A 23 34.94 8.73 -3.52
N THR A 24 34.25 9.73 -2.96
CA THR A 24 32.97 10.25 -3.48
C THR A 24 33.13 10.65 -4.96
N LYS A 25 32.90 9.72 -5.86
CA LYS A 25 32.57 10.00 -7.26
C LYS A 25 31.23 9.35 -7.56
N ASP A 26 30.31 10.20 -7.97
CA ASP A 26 29.04 9.85 -8.60
C ASP A 26 27.99 9.25 -7.67
N ALA A 27 27.57 10.05 -6.67
CA ALA A 27 26.14 10.16 -6.40
C ALA A 27 25.46 10.80 -7.63
N ARG A 28 25.41 10.05 -8.74
CA ARG A 28 24.42 10.31 -9.78
C ARG A 28 23.09 10.17 -9.08
N THR A 29 22.42 11.30 -8.92
CA THR A 29 21.00 11.37 -8.65
C THR A 29 20.31 10.56 -9.75
N GLU A 30 20.17 9.25 -9.54
CA GLU A 30 19.15 8.48 -10.22
C GLU A 30 17.87 9.17 -9.81
N ALA A 31 17.36 10.03 -10.69
CA ALA A 31 15.99 10.49 -10.61
C ALA A 31 15.16 9.22 -10.53
N HIS A 32 14.74 8.87 -9.30
CA HIS A 32 14.02 7.64 -9.02
C HIS A 32 12.79 7.64 -9.92
N ARG A 33 12.84 6.86 -11.00
CA ARG A 33 11.65 6.67 -11.84
C ARG A 33 10.57 6.14 -10.91
N PRO A 34 9.43 6.83 -10.80
CA PRO A 34 8.36 6.38 -9.91
C PRO A 34 7.99 4.96 -10.31
N THR A 35 7.95 4.08 -9.31
CA THR A 35 7.58 2.68 -9.50
C THR A 35 6.20 2.61 -10.15
N HIS A 36 5.91 1.50 -10.83
CA HIS A 36 4.60 1.30 -11.46
C HIS A 36 3.43 1.49 -10.45
N LYS A 37 3.64 1.09 -9.18
CA LYS A 37 2.68 1.34 -8.10
C LYS A 37 2.54 2.83 -7.76
N GLN A 38 3.66 3.56 -7.68
CA GLN A 38 3.66 4.99 -7.38
C GLN A 38 2.86 5.78 -8.43
N ARG A 39 3.03 5.46 -9.72
CA ARG A 39 2.28 6.13 -10.80
C ARG A 39 0.77 5.97 -10.65
N HIS A 40 0.29 4.79 -10.26
CA HIS A 40 -1.13 4.58 -9.99
C HIS A 40 -1.61 5.37 -8.77
N LEU A 41 -0.82 5.41 -7.70
CA LEU A 41 -1.14 6.21 -6.52
C LEU A 41 -1.25 7.69 -6.85
N ASP A 42 -0.26 8.24 -7.57
CA ASP A 42 -0.25 9.64 -7.99
C ASP A 42 -1.49 9.97 -8.85
N ALA A 43 -1.87 9.07 -9.76
CA ALA A 43 -3.06 9.25 -10.58
C ALA A 43 -4.37 9.17 -9.76
N ILE A 44 -4.42 8.31 -8.74
CA ILE A 44 -5.56 8.26 -7.82
C ILE A 44 -5.66 9.57 -7.04
N TYR A 45 -4.56 10.05 -6.45
CA TYR A 45 -4.54 11.31 -5.70
C TYR A 45 -4.85 12.52 -6.58
N LYS A 46 -4.45 12.50 -7.86
CA LYS A 46 -4.85 13.55 -8.81
C LYS A 46 -6.36 13.63 -8.99
N ASN A 47 -7.05 12.48 -9.01
CA ASN A 47 -8.49 12.43 -9.22
C ASN A 47 -9.28 12.68 -7.93
N TRP A 48 -8.91 12.04 -6.82
CA TRP A 48 -9.64 12.10 -5.54
C TRP A 48 -9.13 13.16 -4.57
N GLY A 49 -8.00 13.80 -4.86
CA GLY A 49 -7.28 14.65 -3.90
C GLY A 49 -6.36 13.83 -2.99
N ASP A 50 -5.61 14.51 -2.13
CA ASP A 50 -4.75 13.87 -1.12
C ASP A 50 -5.58 13.36 0.07
N VAL A 51 -6.43 12.37 -0.19
CA VAL A 51 -7.30 11.75 0.82
C VAL A 51 -6.49 10.69 1.57
N LYS A 52 -6.16 10.99 2.84
CA LYS A 52 -5.50 10.05 3.75
C LYS A 52 -6.42 9.71 4.94
N PRO A 53 -6.76 8.42 5.17
CA PRO A 53 -6.34 7.24 4.40
C PRO A 53 -7.09 7.09 3.07
N LEU A 54 -6.42 6.52 2.06
CA LEU A 54 -6.99 6.32 0.71
C LEU A 54 -8.24 5.43 0.68
N LEU A 55 -8.39 4.57 1.68
CA LEU A 55 -9.62 3.82 1.94
C LEU A 55 -9.91 3.84 3.44
N PRO A 56 -11.18 3.84 3.86
CA PRO A 56 -11.53 3.68 5.26
C PRO A 56 -11.01 2.37 5.85
N ASN A 57 -10.54 2.41 7.10
CA ASN A 57 -9.97 1.25 7.81
C ASN A 57 -10.88 0.01 7.80
N ARG A 58 -12.20 0.19 7.72
CA ARG A 58 -13.18 -0.90 7.70
C ARG A 58 -13.06 -1.80 6.45
N ILE A 59 -12.60 -1.25 5.33
CA ILE A 59 -12.45 -1.96 4.05
C ILE A 59 -11.01 -1.95 3.51
N ALA A 60 -10.09 -1.24 4.16
CA ALA A 60 -8.70 -1.17 3.74
C ALA A 60 -7.99 -2.54 3.88
N PRO A 61 -7.09 -2.90 2.94
CA PRO A 61 -6.28 -4.11 3.02
C PRO A 61 -5.41 -4.17 4.27
N ARG A 62 -5.18 -5.37 4.82
CA ARG A 62 -4.41 -5.54 6.07
C ARG A 62 -3.22 -6.48 5.92
N ALA A 63 -2.24 -6.31 6.80
CA ALA A 63 -1.07 -7.18 6.88
C ALA A 63 -1.48 -8.56 7.38
N GLN A 64 -1.04 -9.60 6.68
CA GLN A 64 -1.17 -10.97 7.20
C GLN A 64 -0.32 -11.10 8.47
N ILE A 65 -0.87 -11.77 9.49
CA ILE A 65 -0.09 -12.17 10.67
C ILE A 65 0.58 -13.50 10.32
N ASP A 66 1.88 -13.61 10.56
CA ASP A 66 2.76 -14.71 10.14
C ASP A 66 2.11 -16.10 10.09
N GLY A 67 2.24 -16.75 8.94
CA GLY A 67 1.98 -18.18 8.74
C GLY A 67 0.52 -18.63 8.68
N LYS A 68 -0.47 -17.76 8.95
CA LYS A 68 -1.88 -18.11 8.77
C LYS A 68 -2.39 -17.50 7.47
N ARG A 69 -2.92 -18.33 6.55
CA ARG A 69 -3.78 -17.87 5.46
C ARG A 69 -4.75 -16.84 6.05
N ALA A 70 -4.96 -15.71 5.36
CA ALA A 70 -5.79 -14.57 5.75
C ALA A 70 -7.27 -14.95 5.99
N MET A 71 -7.52 -15.78 6.99
CA MET A 71 -8.75 -16.53 7.19
C MET A 71 -9.64 -15.90 8.26
N SER A 72 -9.22 -14.80 8.86
CA SER A 72 -10.07 -14.03 9.73
C SER A 72 -9.57 -12.59 9.75
N PHE A 73 -10.52 -11.68 9.58
CA PHE A 73 -10.38 -10.28 9.96
C PHE A 73 -10.03 -10.26 11.44
N ALA A 74 -8.74 -10.14 11.77
CA ALA A 74 -8.35 -9.98 13.15
C ALA A 74 -8.47 -8.47 13.46
N PRO A 75 -9.25 -8.06 14.47
CA PRO A 75 -9.48 -6.64 14.77
C PRO A 75 -8.19 -5.83 14.99
N ASN A 76 -7.10 -6.52 15.34
CA ASN A 76 -5.77 -6.00 15.61
C ASN A 76 -4.80 -6.05 14.42
N GLN A 77 -5.23 -6.51 13.23
CA GLN A 77 -4.37 -6.52 12.05
C GLN A 77 -4.07 -5.08 11.60
N ARG A 78 -2.77 -4.78 11.41
CA ARG A 78 -2.31 -3.49 10.89
C ARG A 78 -2.86 -3.26 9.48
N VAL A 79 -3.45 -2.09 9.25
CA VAL A 79 -3.83 -1.62 7.90
C VAL A 79 -2.56 -1.39 7.08
N LEU A 80 -2.53 -1.91 5.86
CA LEU A 80 -1.41 -1.72 4.95
C LEU A 80 -1.43 -0.28 4.42
N GLU A 81 -0.25 0.32 4.32
CA GLU A 81 -0.08 1.58 3.59
C GLU A 81 -0.37 1.37 2.10
N PRO A 82 -0.88 2.38 1.36
CA PRO A 82 -1.19 2.24 -0.07
C PRO A 82 -0.02 1.71 -0.91
N ALA A 83 1.23 2.05 -0.57
CA ALA A 83 2.43 1.53 -1.24
C ALA A 83 2.61 0.01 -1.12
N GLN A 84 2.07 -0.60 -0.06
CA GLN A 84 2.15 -2.03 0.22
C GLN A 84 1.02 -2.83 -0.47
N TRP A 85 0.01 -2.16 -1.02
CA TRP A 85 -1.11 -2.84 -1.67
C TRP A 85 -0.68 -3.55 -2.96
N SER A 86 -1.49 -4.52 -3.39
CA SER A 86 -1.23 -5.24 -4.65
C SER A 86 -1.35 -4.30 -5.85
N ALA A 87 -0.53 -4.50 -6.88
CA ALA A 87 -0.59 -3.69 -8.10
C ALA A 87 -1.96 -3.79 -8.80
N ASN A 88 -2.61 -4.96 -8.73
CA ASN A 88 -3.95 -5.18 -9.28
C ASN A 88 -5.00 -4.33 -8.57
N LEU A 89 -4.92 -4.22 -7.24
CA LEU A 89 -5.85 -3.38 -6.48
C LEU A 89 -5.66 -1.90 -6.83
N LEU A 90 -4.40 -1.43 -6.84
CA LEU A 90 -4.08 -0.04 -7.20
C LEU A 90 -4.54 0.31 -8.62
N ASN A 91 -4.32 -0.58 -9.60
CA ASN A 91 -4.78 -0.37 -10.97
C ASN A 91 -6.32 -0.32 -11.07
N SER A 92 -7.03 -1.20 -10.35
CA SER A 92 -8.50 -1.13 -10.32
C SER A 92 -9.01 0.16 -9.66
N LEU A 93 -8.40 0.57 -8.54
CA LEU A 93 -8.78 1.82 -7.85
C LEU A 93 -8.48 3.05 -8.69
N HIS A 94 -7.38 3.05 -9.44
CA HIS A 94 -7.09 4.09 -10.43
C HIS A 94 -8.21 4.19 -11.47
N LYS A 95 -8.65 3.07 -12.04
CA LYS A 95 -9.78 3.09 -13.00
C LYS A 95 -11.08 3.57 -12.36
N LEU A 96 -11.32 3.22 -11.10
CA LEU A 96 -12.50 3.72 -10.37
C LEU A 96 -12.39 5.24 -10.16
N SER A 97 -11.20 5.75 -9.84
CA SER A 97 -11.01 7.19 -9.65
C SER A 97 -11.20 7.99 -10.94
N GLU A 98 -10.82 7.43 -12.09
CA GLU A 98 -11.12 8.01 -13.41
C GLU A 98 -12.63 8.06 -13.71
N VAL A 99 -13.38 7.06 -13.25
CA VAL A 99 -14.85 7.01 -13.44
C VAL A 99 -15.56 7.99 -12.52
N THR A 100 -15.15 8.08 -11.24
CA THR A 100 -15.84 8.93 -10.27
C THR A 100 -15.34 10.38 -10.24
N LYS A 101 -14.22 10.69 -10.90
CA LYS A 101 -13.66 12.05 -11.09
C LYS A 101 -13.76 12.93 -9.84
N GLY A 102 -13.16 12.47 -8.75
CA GLY A 102 -13.12 13.23 -7.51
C GLY A 102 -14.31 13.07 -6.59
N ALA A 103 -15.37 12.36 -7.01
CA ALA A 103 -16.37 11.84 -6.09
C ALA A 103 -15.82 10.62 -5.33
N PHE A 104 -14.97 10.90 -4.33
CA PHE A 104 -14.39 9.88 -3.47
C PHE A 104 -15.47 9.15 -2.65
N ASP A 105 -16.42 9.89 -2.09
CA ASP A 105 -17.48 9.32 -1.24
C ASP A 105 -18.37 8.34 -2.00
N ASP A 106 -18.70 8.64 -3.26
CA ASP A 106 -19.47 7.72 -4.11
C ASP A 106 -18.70 6.44 -4.41
N ALA A 107 -17.39 6.56 -4.68
CA ALA A 107 -16.51 5.40 -4.87
C ALA A 107 -16.47 4.52 -3.60
N VAL A 108 -16.26 5.14 -2.43
CA VAL A 108 -16.19 4.43 -1.15
C VAL A 108 -17.53 3.79 -0.79
N SER A 109 -18.65 4.48 -1.00
CA SER A 109 -19.99 3.96 -0.76
C SER A 109 -20.27 2.72 -1.61
N GLY A 110 -19.92 2.77 -2.89
CA GLY A 110 -20.03 1.61 -3.79
C GLY A 110 -19.15 0.43 -3.34
N LEU A 111 -17.90 0.69 -2.95
CA LEU A 111 -16.99 -0.36 -2.48
C LEU A 111 -17.47 -1.00 -1.18
N ASP A 112 -17.98 -0.21 -0.25
CA ASP A 112 -18.59 -0.71 0.98
C ASP A 112 -19.79 -1.62 0.70
N ALA A 113 -20.64 -1.24 -0.26
CA ALA A 113 -21.79 -2.04 -0.67
C ALA A 113 -21.34 -3.39 -1.26
N GLU A 114 -20.36 -3.40 -2.17
CA GLU A 114 -19.84 -4.65 -2.75
C GLU A 114 -19.22 -5.58 -1.70
N VAL A 115 -18.43 -5.02 -0.77
CA VAL A 115 -17.84 -5.82 0.31
C VAL A 115 -18.94 -6.41 1.20
N ARG A 116 -20.04 -5.69 1.44
CA ARG A 116 -21.21 -6.20 2.19
C ARG A 116 -21.96 -7.28 1.40
N ASP A 117 -22.24 -7.05 0.12
CA ASP A 117 -22.95 -8.00 -0.74
C ASP A 117 -22.17 -9.31 -0.88
N ARG A 118 -20.84 -9.22 -1.07
CA ARG A 118 -19.96 -10.39 -1.10
C ARG A 118 -20.03 -11.23 0.17
N ARG A 119 -20.30 -10.61 1.33
CA ARG A 119 -20.51 -11.33 2.59
C ARG A 119 -21.89 -11.98 2.65
N LEU A 120 -22.93 -11.32 2.15
CA LEU A 120 -24.31 -11.82 2.20
C LEU A 120 -24.57 -12.95 1.21
N PHE A 121 -23.96 -12.91 0.02
CA PHE A 121 -24.24 -13.89 -1.05
C PHE A 121 -23.60 -15.28 -0.83
N LYS A 122 -22.62 -15.40 0.07
CA LYS A 122 -21.89 -16.66 0.31
C LYS A 122 -22.06 -17.19 1.73
N PHE A 123 -23.30 -17.18 2.23
CA PHE A 123 -23.61 -17.64 3.58
C PHE A 123 -23.57 -19.17 3.77
N ASP A 124 -23.32 -19.97 2.72
CA ASP A 124 -23.53 -21.43 2.78
C ASP A 124 -22.31 -22.31 2.43
N GLN A 125 -21.10 -21.74 2.37
CA GLN A 125 -19.88 -22.55 2.33
C GLN A 125 -18.84 -21.92 3.26
N GLU A 126 -18.09 -22.76 3.97
CA GLU A 126 -17.12 -22.51 5.05
C GLU A 126 -15.93 -21.57 4.71
N ASP A 127 -16.14 -20.53 3.90
CA ASP A 127 -15.09 -19.81 3.20
C ASP A 127 -15.05 -18.32 3.59
N ARG A 128 -14.60 -18.09 4.82
CA ARG A 128 -13.50 -17.15 5.16
C ARG A 128 -13.35 -15.92 4.24
N MET A 129 -14.37 -15.07 4.16
CA MET A 129 -14.31 -13.81 3.41
C MET A 129 -13.70 -12.68 4.25
N THR A 130 -12.62 -12.09 3.76
CA THR A 130 -12.04 -10.87 4.34
C THR A 130 -13.03 -9.71 4.21
N ARG A 131 -13.10 -8.84 5.23
CA ARG A 131 -13.86 -7.58 5.18
C ARG A 131 -13.15 -6.49 4.36
N GLU A 132 -12.10 -6.88 3.64
CA GLU A 132 -11.23 -5.99 2.90
C GLU A 132 -11.69 -5.91 1.46
N VAL A 133 -11.48 -4.75 0.83
CA VAL A 133 -11.73 -4.58 -0.59
C VAL A 133 -10.79 -5.48 -1.41
N LEU A 134 -11.37 -6.18 -2.38
CA LEU A 134 -10.64 -6.95 -3.36
C LEU A 134 -10.67 -6.27 -4.72
N PRO A 135 -9.70 -6.54 -5.62
CA PRO A 135 -9.74 -6.01 -6.98
C PRO A 135 -11.02 -6.35 -7.76
N LYS A 136 -11.70 -7.46 -7.41
CA LYS A 136 -12.98 -7.85 -7.99
C LYS A 136 -14.09 -6.89 -7.58
N ASP A 137 -14.19 -6.55 -6.30
CA ASP A 137 -15.20 -5.62 -5.78
C ASP A 137 -15.11 -4.27 -6.52
N VAL A 138 -13.89 -3.76 -6.71
CA VAL A 138 -13.67 -2.51 -7.47
C VAL A 138 -14.17 -2.61 -8.92
N LYS A 139 -13.98 -3.77 -9.58
CA LYS A 139 -14.47 -3.98 -10.95
C LYS A 139 -15.99 -4.03 -11.01
N GLU A 140 -16.64 -4.63 -10.02
CA GLU A 140 -18.11 -4.66 -9.94
C GLU A 140 -18.68 -3.26 -9.74
N VAL A 141 -18.09 -2.44 -8.87
CA VAL A 141 -18.50 -1.02 -8.73
C VAL A 141 -18.38 -0.29 -10.07
N ILE A 142 -17.23 -0.40 -10.75
CA ILE A 142 -17.04 0.22 -12.06
C ILE A 142 -18.09 -0.26 -13.06
N HIS A 143 -18.41 -1.57 -13.06
CA HIS A 143 -19.44 -2.12 -13.93
C HIS A 143 -20.82 -1.54 -13.64
N LYS A 144 -21.22 -1.48 -12.36
CA LYS A 144 -22.51 -0.89 -11.93
C LYS A 144 -22.62 0.58 -12.31
N LEU A 145 -21.61 1.40 -11.98
CA LEU A 145 -21.58 2.83 -12.35
C LEU A 145 -21.72 3.04 -13.85
N ARG A 146 -21.03 2.24 -14.67
CA ARG A 146 -21.13 2.34 -16.14
C ARG A 146 -22.50 1.91 -16.65
N LYS A 147 -23.06 0.83 -16.10
CA LYS A 147 -24.38 0.32 -16.48
C LYS A 147 -25.50 1.31 -16.14
N GLU A 148 -25.37 2.00 -15.02
CA GLU A 148 -26.33 3.02 -14.56
C GLU A 148 -26.14 4.38 -15.24
N GLY A 149 -25.12 4.53 -16.11
CA GLY A 149 -24.84 5.79 -16.78
C GLY A 149 -24.41 6.90 -15.82
N TYR A 150 -23.70 6.53 -14.74
CA TYR A 150 -23.25 7.45 -13.71
C TYR A 150 -22.52 8.65 -14.31
N LYS A 151 -22.94 9.85 -13.89
CA LYS A 151 -22.31 11.12 -14.25
C LYS A 151 -21.66 11.69 -13.00
N PRO A 152 -20.32 11.82 -12.96
CA PRO A 152 -19.65 12.39 -11.80
C PRO A 152 -20.12 13.83 -11.56
N PRO A 153 -20.26 14.27 -10.30
CA PRO A 153 -20.58 15.65 -9.97
C PRO A 153 -19.52 16.57 -10.57
N VAL A 154 -19.96 17.63 -11.24
CA VAL A 154 -19.06 18.66 -11.77
C VAL A 154 -18.46 19.37 -10.56
N GLN A 155 -17.14 19.21 -10.34
CA GLN A 155 -16.44 20.01 -9.35
C GLN A 155 -16.48 21.47 -9.80
N VAL A 156 -17.36 22.26 -9.18
CA VAL A 156 -17.32 23.71 -9.31
C VAL A 156 -16.07 24.14 -8.58
N GLN A 157 -15.04 24.54 -9.32
CA GLN A 157 -13.90 25.24 -8.73
C GLN A 157 -14.48 26.52 -8.14
N GLU A 158 -14.59 26.60 -6.81
CA GLU A 158 -14.80 27.86 -6.13
C GLU A 158 -13.57 28.72 -6.43
N GLU A 159 -13.68 29.58 -7.46
CA GLU A 159 -12.82 30.73 -7.61
C GLU A 159 -12.90 31.51 -6.31
N LYS A 160 -11.83 31.43 -5.50
CA LYS A 160 -11.58 32.38 -4.43
C LYS A 160 -11.48 33.77 -5.06
N LYS A 161 -12.57 34.51 -5.03
CA LYS A 161 -12.56 35.97 -5.15
C LYS A 161 -12.28 36.54 -3.78
N ASP A 162 -11.07 37.05 -3.60
CA ASP A 162 -10.76 38.19 -2.73
C ASP A 162 -9.57 38.95 -3.33
#